data_AF-A0A0G1D1A4-F1
#
_entry.id   AF-A0A0G1D1A4-F1
#
_cell.length_a   1.000
_cell.length_b   1.000
_cell.length_c   1.000
_cell.angle_alpha   90.00
_cell.angle_beta   90.00
_cell.angle_gamma   90.00
#
_symmetry.space_group_name_H-M   'P 1'
#
loop_
_entity.id
_entity.type
_entity.pdbx_description
1 polymer ?
#
loop_
_entity_poly.entity_id
_entity_poly.type
_entity_poly.pdbx_seq_one_letter_code
_entity_poly.pdbx_strand_id
1 'polypeptide(L)'
;MLLVVVYLFSQYTRKEEVSRAELVDCLRKVQKEFPLGYEFPEKLPYVPIELDSDLDDLWFQKGYLRHYRYGSPLAKNFVALWPLGRGCAKKIIATLSLEITEILNRLVKAVIKK
;
A
#
# COMPACT_ATOMS: atom_id res chain seq x y z
N MET A 1 -3.21 -6.22 5.98
CA MET A 1 -2.44 -6.41 4.73
C MET A 1 -1.92 -5.10 4.13
N LEU A 2 -2.71 -4.02 4.12
CA LEU A 2 -2.31 -2.70 3.58
C LEU A 2 -0.93 -2.19 4.03
N LEU A 3 -0.68 -2.17 5.34
CA LEU A 3 0.59 -1.73 5.92
C LEU A 3 1.80 -2.55 5.41
N VAL A 4 1.61 -3.86 5.20
CA VAL A 4 2.63 -4.77 4.66
C VAL A 4 2.93 -4.43 3.20
N VAL A 5 1.91 -4.15 2.40
CA VAL A 5 2.09 -3.76 0.99
C VAL A 5 2.87 -2.45 0.90
N VAL A 6 2.50 -1.43 1.67
CA VAL A 6 3.24 -0.14 1.71
C VAL A 6 4.69 -0.36 2.17
N TYR A 7 4.92 -1.25 3.14
CA TYR A 7 6.28 -1.64 3.55
C TYR A 7 7.08 -2.24 2.41
N LEU A 8 6.52 -3.20 1.68
CA LEU A 8 7.24 -3.83 0.57
C LEU A 8 7.56 -2.82 -0.54
N PHE A 9 6.67 -1.87 -0.83
CA PHE A 9 7.00 -0.76 -1.72
C PHE A 9 8.21 0.03 -1.22
N SER A 10 8.25 0.38 0.06
CA SER A 10 9.39 1.10 0.64
C SER A 10 10.72 0.34 0.57
N GLN A 11 10.68 -1.00 0.48
CA GLN A 11 11.89 -1.83 0.32
C GLN A 11 12.37 -1.91 -1.13
N TYR A 12 11.45 -1.79 -2.10
CA TYR A 12 11.75 -1.97 -3.52
C TYR A 12 11.85 -0.67 -4.31
N THR A 13 11.42 0.46 -3.75
CA THR A 13 11.58 1.79 -4.36
C THR A 13 12.66 2.59 -3.63
N ARG A 14 13.41 3.43 -4.37
CA ARG A 14 14.41 4.34 -3.77
C ARG A 14 13.78 5.48 -2.97
N LYS A 15 12.48 5.74 -3.17
CA LYS A 15 11.81 6.94 -2.64
C LYS A 15 11.10 6.70 -1.31
N GLU A 16 11.09 5.46 -0.82
CA GLU A 16 10.39 5.04 0.41
C GLU A 16 8.90 5.43 0.49
N GLU A 17 8.32 5.78 -0.66
CA GLU A 17 6.96 6.25 -0.84
C GLU A 17 6.33 5.48 -2.00
N VAL A 18 5.01 5.38 -1.98
CA VAL A 18 4.20 4.79 -3.05
C VAL A 18 3.12 5.79 -3.44
N SER A 19 2.92 5.98 -4.75
CA SER A 19 1.77 6.77 -5.18
C SER A 19 0.50 5.99 -4.92
N ARG A 20 -0.58 6.70 -4.60
CA ARG A 20 -1.87 6.08 -4.31
C ARG A 20 -2.41 5.27 -5.49
N ALA A 21 -2.08 5.68 -6.72
CA ALA A 21 -2.41 4.92 -7.92
C ALA A 21 -1.69 3.55 -8.00
N GLU A 22 -0.38 3.53 -7.73
CA GLU A 22 0.41 2.28 -7.65
C GLU A 22 -0.09 1.39 -6.50
N LEU A 23 -0.42 2.00 -5.36
CA LEU A 23 -0.97 1.28 -4.21
C LEU A 23 -2.31 0.61 -4.57
N VAL A 24 -3.23 1.34 -5.21
CA VAL A 24 -4.51 0.78 -5.67
C VAL A 24 -4.30 -0.34 -6.69
N ASP A 25 -3.43 -0.16 -7.69
CA ASP A 25 -3.13 -1.22 -8.67
C ASP A 25 -2.56 -2.47 -8.00
N CYS A 26 -1.69 -2.29 -7.01
CA CYS A 26 -1.13 -3.39 -6.24
C CYS A 26 -2.21 -4.10 -5.42
N LEU A 27 -3.02 -3.37 -4.68
CA LEU A 27 -4.09 -3.96 -3.84
C LEU A 27 -5.14 -4.68 -4.68
N ARG A 28 -5.45 -4.19 -5.89
CA ARG A 28 -6.29 -4.91 -6.86
C ARG A 28 -5.70 -6.27 -7.23
N LYS A 29 -4.39 -6.34 -7.44
CA LYS A 29 -3.70 -7.60 -7.76
C LYS A 29 -3.63 -8.51 -6.54
N VAL A 30 -3.32 -7.96 -5.36
CA VAL A 30 -3.32 -8.71 -4.10
C VAL A 30 -4.70 -9.28 -3.82
N GLN A 31 -5.77 -8.53 -4.07
CA GLN A 31 -7.14 -9.01 -3.84
C GLN A 31 -7.53 -10.24 -4.66
N LYS A 32 -6.92 -10.43 -5.84
CA LYS A 32 -7.14 -11.63 -6.66
C LYS A 32 -6.56 -12.89 -6.04
N GLU A 33 -5.52 -12.75 -5.21
CA GLU A 33 -4.85 -13.85 -4.52
C GLU A 33 -5.35 -14.00 -3.06
N PHE A 34 -5.68 -12.88 -2.41
CA PHE A 34 -6.08 -12.81 -1.01
C PHE A 34 -7.30 -11.88 -0.85
N PRO A 35 -8.46 -12.36 -0.38
CA PRO A 35 -9.65 -11.51 -0.26
C PRO A 35 -9.42 -10.40 0.77
N LEU A 36 -9.25 -9.15 0.29
CA LEU A 36 -9.04 -7.98 1.14
C LEU A 36 -10.35 -7.29 1.55
N GLY A 37 -11.45 -7.57 0.85
CA GLY A 37 -12.76 -6.97 1.11
C GLY A 37 -12.96 -5.57 0.51
N TYR A 38 -12.08 -5.12 -0.39
CA TYR A 38 -12.25 -3.84 -1.06
C TYR A 38 -13.10 -3.98 -2.33
N GLU A 39 -13.95 -3.00 -2.63
CA GLU A 39 -14.65 -2.93 -3.91
C GLU A 39 -13.92 -1.97 -4.85
N PHE A 40 -13.15 -2.52 -5.79
CA PHE A 40 -12.44 -1.72 -6.79
C PHE A 40 -13.33 -1.52 -8.04
N PRO A 41 -13.84 -0.30 -8.30
CA PRO A 41 -14.64 -0.06 -9.50
C PRO A 41 -13.82 -0.30 -10.78
N GLU A 42 -14.49 -0.78 -11.82
CA GLU A 42 -13.84 -1.15 -13.09
C GLU A 42 -13.23 0.04 -13.84
N LYS A 43 -13.75 1.26 -13.62
CA LYS A 43 -13.31 2.49 -14.29
C LYS A 43 -12.34 3.31 -13.41
N LEU A 44 -11.13 3.55 -13.93
CA LEU A 44 -10.14 4.46 -13.33
C LEU A 44 -10.66 5.92 -13.31
N PRO A 45 -10.24 6.76 -12.34
CA PRO A 45 -9.30 6.52 -11.24
C PRO A 45 -10.00 6.62 -9.87
N TYR A 46 -11.04 5.83 -9.62
CA TYR A 46 -11.68 5.84 -8.30
C TYR A 46 -10.91 4.96 -7.31
N VAL A 47 -10.64 5.54 -6.14
CA VAL A 47 -10.11 4.82 -4.99
C VAL A 47 -11.31 4.35 -4.15
N PRO A 48 -11.35 3.09 -3.68
CA PRO A 48 -12.42 2.63 -2.80
C PRO A 48 -12.49 3.48 -1.54
N ILE A 49 -13.70 3.76 -1.06
CA ILE A 49 -13.95 4.56 0.15
C ILE A 49 -13.38 3.85 1.38
N GLU A 50 -13.45 2.52 1.39
CA GLU A 50 -12.91 1.67 2.45
C GLU A 50 -11.38 1.79 2.53
N LEU A 51 -10.72 1.88 1.38
CA LEU A 51 -9.27 2.09 1.35
C LEU A 51 -8.88 3.49 1.85
N ASP A 52 -9.72 4.51 1.60
CA ASP A 52 -9.54 5.83 2.21
C ASP A 52 -9.61 5.76 3.73
N SER A 53 -10.66 5.14 4.26
CA SER A 53 -10.85 4.97 5.69
C SER A 53 -9.69 4.21 6.35
N ASP A 54 -9.24 3.11 5.72
CA ASP A 54 -8.12 2.30 6.25
C ASP A 54 -6.80 3.08 6.25
N LEU A 55 -6.56 3.89 5.23
CA LEU A 55 -5.37 4.72 5.18
C LEU A 55 -5.42 5.86 6.22
N ASP A 56 -6.59 6.48 6.41
CA ASP A 56 -6.78 7.52 7.43
C ASP A 56 -6.66 6.97 8.85
N ASP A 57 -7.15 5.75 9.13
CA ASP A 57 -6.93 5.06 10.41
C ASP A 57 -5.43 4.80 10.65
N LEU A 58 -4.73 4.27 9.65
CA LEU A 58 -3.29 4.02 9.74
C LEU A 58 -2.47 5.30 9.90
N TRP A 59 -2.96 6.44 9.39
CA TRP A 59 -2.33 7.74 9.56
C TRP A 59 -2.68 8.39 10.89
N PHE A 60 -3.96 8.75 11.12
CA PHE A 60 -4.39 9.58 12.24
C PHE A 60 -4.46 8.81 13.56
N GLN A 61 -4.98 7.59 13.55
CA GLN A 61 -5.19 6.83 14.79
C GLN A 61 -3.94 6.08 15.22
N LYS A 62 -3.20 5.54 14.25
CA LYS A 62 -2.04 4.66 14.53
C LYS A 62 -0.69 5.34 14.35
N GLY A 63 -0.61 6.46 13.62
CA GLY A 63 0.67 7.14 13.35
C GLY A 63 1.65 6.27 12.55
N TYR A 64 1.16 5.35 11.74
CA TYR A 64 1.97 4.39 10.98
C TYR A 64 2.30 4.88 9.57
N LEU A 65 1.49 5.78 9.03
CA LEU A 65 1.66 6.33 7.68
C LEU A 65 1.78 7.86 7.71
N ARG A 66 2.37 8.41 6.65
CA ARG A 66 2.23 9.81 6.24
C ARG A 66 1.56 9.88 4.88
N HIS A 67 0.62 10.80 4.75
CA HIS A 67 0.01 11.18 3.47
C HIS A 67 0.49 12.57 3.09
N TYR A 68 0.87 12.74 1.83
CA TYR A 68 1.24 14.05 1.31
C TYR A 68 0.97 14.14 -0.19
N ARG A 69 0.75 15.37 -0.63
CA ARG A 69 0.52 15.73 -2.03
C ARG A 69 1.74 16.44 -2.57
N TYR A 70 2.24 16.00 -3.73
CA TYR A 70 3.19 16.78 -4.52
C TYR A 70 2.46 17.45 -5.68
N GLY A 71 2.50 18.79 -5.76
CA GLY A 71 2.10 19.56 -6.96
C GLY A 71 0.71 20.20 -6.94
N SER A 72 0.15 20.43 -8.15
CA SER A 72 -1.09 21.18 -8.44
C SER A 72 -2.38 20.46 -7.96
N PRO A 73 -3.61 20.97 -8.20
CA PRO A 73 -4.86 20.31 -7.80
C PRO A 73 -5.06 18.87 -8.32
N LEU A 74 -4.28 18.44 -9.33
CA LEU A 74 -4.18 17.05 -9.82
C LEU A 74 -3.00 16.28 -9.17
N ALA A 75 -2.56 16.72 -7.99
CA ALA A 75 -1.37 16.23 -7.30
C ALA A 75 -1.40 14.70 -7.14
N LYS A 76 -0.24 14.09 -7.41
CA LYS A 76 -0.01 12.70 -7.04
C LYS A 76 -0.07 12.62 -5.51
N ASN A 77 -1.04 11.86 -5.01
CA ASN A 77 -1.16 11.51 -3.61
C ASN A 77 -0.14 10.41 -3.31
N PHE A 78 0.74 10.62 -2.33
CA PHE A 78 1.73 9.64 -1.91
C PHE A 78 1.46 9.17 -0.48
N VAL A 79 1.80 7.91 -0.25
CA VAL A 79 1.74 7.25 1.05
C VAL A 79 3.15 6.74 1.38
N ALA A 80 3.62 6.98 2.59
CA ALA A 80 4.89 6.43 3.07
C ALA A 80 4.78 6.02 4.54
N LEU A 81 5.66 5.14 4.98
CA LEU A 81 5.67 4.65 6.37
C LEU A 81 6.40 5.61 7.30
N TRP A 82 5.86 5.76 8.50
CA TRP A 82 6.61 6.23 9.66
C TRP A 82 7.46 5.11 10.26
N PRO A 83 8.49 5.44 11.07
CA PRO A 83 9.33 4.43 11.72
C PRO A 83 8.53 3.38 12.52
N LEU A 84 7.48 3.81 13.24
CA LEU A 84 6.58 2.92 13.97
C LEU A 84 5.82 1.98 13.02
N GLY A 85 5.27 2.52 11.93
CA GLY A 85 4.61 1.73 10.90
C GLY A 85 5.53 0.71 10.24
N ARG A 86 6.79 1.10 9.97
CA ARG A 86 7.82 0.18 9.44
C ARG A 86 8.12 -0.95 10.43
N GLY A 87 8.29 -0.64 11.71
CA GLY A 87 8.51 -1.63 12.76
C GLY A 87 7.35 -2.62 12.88
N CYS A 88 6.12 -2.12 12.85
CA CYS A 88 4.92 -2.94 12.89
C CYS A 88 4.79 -3.83 11.64
N ALA A 89 4.95 -3.26 10.44
CA ALA A 89 4.91 -4.01 9.18
C ALA A 89 5.95 -5.13 9.12
N LYS A 90 7.17 -4.87 9.59
CA LYS A 90 8.25 -5.86 9.65
C LYS A 90 7.88 -7.03 10.56
N LYS A 91 7.28 -6.77 11.72
CA LYS A 91 6.80 -7.82 12.63
C LYS A 91 5.70 -8.65 11.97
N ILE A 92 4.75 -8.00 11.29
CA ILE A 92 3.66 -8.70 10.59
C ILE A 92 4.25 -9.61 9.49
N ILE A 93 5.13 -9.11 8.64
CA ILE A 93 5.79 -9.91 7.59
C ILE A 93 6.51 -11.12 8.16
N ALA A 94 7.22 -10.98 9.28
CA ALA A 94 7.93 -12.08 9.92
C ALA A 94 7.00 -13.21 10.41
N THR A 95 5.70 -12.94 10.56
CA THR A 95 4.69 -13.94 10.93
C THR A 95 3.98 -14.58 9.72
N LEU A 96 4.18 -14.05 8.52
CA LEU A 96 3.58 -14.60 7.30
C LEU A 96 4.35 -15.85 6.84
N SER A 97 3.65 -16.76 6.17
CA SER A 97 4.31 -17.89 5.50
C SER A 97 5.22 -17.38 4.37
N LEU A 98 6.22 -18.20 4.03
CA LEU A 98 7.14 -17.91 2.93
C LEU A 98 6.38 -17.70 1.62
N GLU A 99 5.42 -18.58 1.32
CA GLU A 99 4.58 -18.52 0.13
C GLU A 99 3.82 -17.18 0.01
N ILE A 100 3.16 -16.74 1.08
CA ILE A 100 2.44 -15.45 1.09
C ILE A 100 3.41 -14.31 0.83
N THR A 101 4.57 -14.34 1.49
CA THR A 101 5.60 -13.31 1.36
C THR A 101 6.14 -13.24 -0.07
N GLU A 102 6.38 -14.39 -0.71
CA GLU A 102 6.81 -14.48 -2.11
C GLU A 102 5.77 -13.93 -3.09
N ILE A 103 4.50 -14.27 -2.90
CA ILE A 103 3.40 -13.74 -3.72
C ILE A 103 3.33 -12.22 -3.60
N LEU A 104 3.34 -11.68 -2.38
CA LEU A 104 3.30 -10.24 -2.16
C LEU A 104 4.50 -9.53 -2.79
N ASN A 105 5.71 -10.07 -2.62
CA ASN A 105 6.92 -9.53 -3.23
C ASN A 105 6.84 -9.51 -4.76
N ARG A 106 6.34 -10.59 -5.37
CA ARG A 106 6.13 -10.68 -6.82
C ARG A 106 5.16 -9.61 -7.32
N LEU A 107 4.03 -9.44 -6.63
CA LEU A 107 2.99 -8.49 -7.01
C LEU A 107 3.46 -7.03 -6.89
N VAL A 108 4.14 -6.68 -5.79
CA VAL A 108 4.69 -5.33 -5.59
C VAL A 108 5.73 -5.01 -6.67
N LYS A 109 6.66 -5.94 -6.95
CA LYS A 109 7.67 -5.76 -8.02
C LYS A 109 7.05 -5.59 -9.40
N ALA A 110 5.93 -6.26 -9.68
CA ALA A 110 5.23 -6.14 -10.96
C ALA A 110 4.57 -4.77 -11.17
N VAL A 111 4.24 -4.05 -10.09
CA VAL A 111 3.70 -2.68 -10.17
C VAL A 111 4.83 -1.66 -10.36
N ILE A 112 5.95 -1.83 -9.65
CA ILE A 112 7.10 -0.89 -9.71
C ILE A 112 7.79 -0.90 -11.09
N LYS A 113 7.80 -2.05 -11.79
CA LYS A 113 8.45 -2.21 -13.10
C LYS A 113 7.64 -1.63 -14.28
N LYS A 114 6.48 -1.05 -14.02
CA LYS A 114 5.56 -0.54 -15.03
C LYS A 114 5.72 0.97 -15.21
#